data_AF-X0ZD46-F1
#
_entry.id   AF-X0ZD46-F1
#
_cell.length_a   1.000
_cell.length_b   1.000
_cell.length_c   1.000
_cell.angle_alpha   90.00
_cell.angle_beta   90.00
_cell.angle_gamma   90.00
#
_symmetry.space_group_name_H-M   'P 1'
#
loop_
_entity.id
_entity.type
_entity.pdbx_description
1 polymer ?
#
loop_
_entity_poly.entity_id
_entity_poly.type
_entity_poly.pdbx_seq_one_letter_code
_entity_poly.pdbx_strand_id
1 'polypeptide(L)' 'MEGQPSQYEPGQIPEEARKEALKKAPATLTGLGVGGVLGALIAGRVGALVGGIIGGILGYTHDTKQQSKPS' A
#
# COMPACT_ATOMS: atom_id res chain seq x y z
N MET A 1 14.41 22.99 -24.48
CA MET A 1 12.98 22.86 -24.17
C MET A 1 12.88 22.55 -22.70
N GLU A 2 12.34 23.51 -21.96
CA GLU A 2 12.38 23.61 -20.51
C GLU A 2 11.37 22.62 -19.91
N GLY A 3 11.86 21.64 -19.14
CA GLY A 3 11.03 20.73 -18.36
C GLY A 3 10.99 21.23 -16.91
N GLN A 4 9.87 21.83 -16.53
CA GLN A 4 9.64 22.57 -15.30
C GLN A 4 10.14 21.86 -14.02
N PRO A 5 10.74 22.60 -13.06
CA PRO A 5 10.97 22.07 -11.73
C PRO A 5 9.62 21.88 -11.05
N SER A 6 9.14 20.63 -10.98
CA SER A 6 7.95 20.28 -10.22
C SER A 6 8.18 20.63 -8.76
N GLN A 7 7.67 21.80 -8.37
CA GLN A 7 7.46 22.18 -6.99
C GLN A 7 6.47 21.19 -6.37
N TYR A 8 6.99 20.19 -5.68
CA TYR A 8 6.17 19.39 -4.77
C TYR A 8 5.99 20.20 -3.49
N GLU A 9 4.79 20.76 -3.29
CA GLU A 9 4.44 21.38 -2.01
C GLU A 9 4.59 20.32 -0.89
N PRO A 10 5.35 20.61 0.18
CA PRO A 10 5.52 19.71 1.31
C PRO A 10 4.17 19.48 2.00
N GLY A 11 3.56 18.32 1.74
CA GLY A 11 2.28 17.91 2.33
C GLY A 11 1.30 17.26 1.34
N GLN A 12 1.45 17.51 0.03
CA GLN A 12 0.63 16.89 -1.01
C GLN A 12 1.48 15.94 -1.84
N ILE A 13 1.61 14.69 -1.39
CA ILE A 13 2.06 13.63 -2.31
C ILE A 13 1.02 13.60 -3.43
N PRO A 14 1.39 13.91 -4.70
CA PRO A 14 0.43 13.94 -5.81
C PRO A 14 -0.33 12.63 -5.83
N GLU A 15 -1.65 12.69 -6.01
CA GLU A 15 -2.49 11.49 -5.98
C GLU A 15 -1.99 10.45 -7.01
N GLU A 16 -1.44 10.94 -8.12
CA GLU A 16 -0.77 10.19 -9.17
C GLU A 16 0.49 9.47 -8.67
N ALA A 17 1.35 10.16 -7.92
CA ALA A 17 2.54 9.57 -7.32
C ALA A 17 2.20 8.58 -6.19
N ARG A 18 1.13 8.81 -5.41
CA ARG A 18 0.61 7.82 -4.46
C ARG A 18 0.07 6.59 -5.17
N LYS A 19 -0.72 6.78 -6.23
CA LYS A 19 -1.26 5.69 -7.05
C LYS A 19 -0.14 4.90 -7.71
N GLU A 20 0.89 5.57 -8.22
CA GLU A 20 2.04 4.91 -8.82
C GLU A 20 2.89 4.18 -7.77
N ALA A 21 3.10 4.77 -6.59
CA ALA A 21 3.78 4.13 -5.47
C ALA A 21 2.99 2.93 -4.92
N LEU A 22 1.67 3.01 -4.81
CA LEU A 22 0.79 1.90 -4.43
C LEU A 22 0.72 0.81 -5.51
N LYS A 23 0.81 1.20 -6.79
CA LYS A 23 0.81 0.27 -7.93
C LYS A 23 2.15 -0.44 -8.10
N LYS A 24 3.26 0.20 -7.72
CA LYS A 24 4.61 -0.38 -7.71
C LYS A 24 4.95 -1.08 -6.39
N ALA A 25 4.31 -0.70 -5.29
CA ALA A 25 4.49 -1.39 -4.03
C ALA A 25 3.80 -2.77 -4.10
N PRO A 26 4.47 -3.84 -3.64
CA PRO A 26 3.84 -5.14 -3.58
C PRO A 26 2.63 -5.05 -2.64
N ALA A 27 1.48 -5.51 -3.11
CA ALA A 27 0.21 -5.41 -2.40
C ALA A 27 0.29 -6.06 -1.00
N THR A 28 1.21 -7.01 -0.84
CA THR A 28 1.59 -7.62 0.44
C THR A 28 2.11 -6.59 1.46
N LEU A 29 3.05 -5.70 1.09
CA LEU A 29 3.60 -4.70 2.02
C LEU A 29 2.56 -3.63 2.38
N THR A 30 1.77 -3.20 1.40
CA THR A 30 0.66 -2.27 1.63
C THR A 30 -0.39 -2.89 2.54
N GLY A 31 -0.77 -4.14 2.29
CA GLY A 31 -1.71 -4.89 3.10
C GLY A 31 -1.22 -5.09 4.53
N LEU A 32 0.07 -5.35 4.71
CA LEU A 32 0.69 -5.54 6.03
C LEU A 32 0.75 -4.22 6.81
N GLY A 33 1.09 -3.12 6.14
CA GLY A 33 1.10 -1.78 6.75
C GLY A 33 -0.31 -1.28 7.09
N VAL A 34 -1.23 -1.27 6.13
CA VAL A 34 -2.59 -0.76 6.33
C VAL A 34 -3.38 -1.65 7.29
N GLY A 35 -3.29 -2.97 7.12
CA GLY A 35 -3.91 -3.93 8.03
C GLY A 35 -3.36 -3.83 9.45
N GLY A 36 -2.06 -3.61 9.59
CA GLY A 36 -1.42 -3.42 10.89
C GLY A 36 -1.84 -2.12 11.57
N VAL A 37 -1.92 -1.02 10.84
CA VAL A 37 -2.37 0.27 11.38
C VAL A 37 -3.84 0.22 11.79
N LEU A 38 -4.72 -0.31 10.93
CA LEU A 38 -6.14 -0.48 11.24
C LEU A 38 -6.37 -1.43 12.42
N GLY A 39 -5.66 -2.55 12.43
CA GLY A 39 -5.71 -3.50 13.53
C GLY A 39 -5.24 -2.88 14.85
N ALA A 40 -4.18 -2.06 14.81
CA ALA A 40 -3.68 -1.33 15.97
C ALA A 40 -4.72 -0.39 16.58
N LEU A 41 -5.48 0.30 15.73
CA LEU A 41 -6.53 1.24 16.16
C LEU A 41 -7.70 0.53 16.83
N ILE A 42 -8.03 -0.70 16.41
CA ILE A 42 -9.20 -1.44 16.91
C ILE A 42 -8.87 -2.20 18.20
N ALA A 43 -7.73 -2.90 18.24
CA ALA A 43 -7.40 -3.83 19.34
C ALA A 43 -5.97 -3.67 19.89
N GLY A 44 -5.34 -2.51 19.64
CA GLY A 44 -3.99 -2.21 20.13
C GLY A 44 -2.93 -3.12 19.50
N ARG A 45 -1.84 -3.39 20.23
CA ARG A 45 -0.68 -4.15 19.71
C ARG A 45 -1.04 -5.51 19.11
N VAL A 46 -1.97 -6.23 19.74
CA VAL A 46 -2.40 -7.55 19.25
C VAL A 46 -3.20 -7.40 17.96
N GLY A 47 -4.08 -6.40 17.89
CA GLY A 47 -4.79 -6.05 16.67
C GLY A 47 -3.84 -5.68 15.53
N ALA A 48 -2.74 -4.98 15.83
CA ALA A 48 -1.74 -4.62 14.83
C ALA A 48 -1.05 -5.83 14.20
N LEU A 49 -0.71 -6.84 15.02
CA LEU A 49 -0.11 -8.08 14.54
C LEU A 49 -1.11 -8.87 13.68
N VAL A 50 -2.32 -9.09 14.19
CA VAL A 50 -3.34 -9.88 13.49
C VAL A 50 -3.80 -9.19 12.22
N GLY A 51 -4.07 -7.88 12.29
CA GLY A 51 -4.47 -7.07 11.15
C GLY A 51 -3.39 -6.98 10.08
N GLY A 52 -2.12 -6.88 10.47
CA GLY A 52 -1.00 -6.89 9.55
C GLY A 52 -0.83 -8.24 8.85
N ILE A 53 -0.95 -9.35 9.58
CA ILE A 53 -0.86 -10.70 9.00
C ILE A 53 -2.01 -10.94 8.01
N ILE A 54 -3.25 -10.64 8.40
CA ILE A 54 -4.43 -10.82 7.53
C ILE A 54 -4.32 -9.92 6.29
N GLY A 55 -3.99 -8.64 6.47
CA GLY A 55 -3.82 -7.70 5.37
C GLY A 55 -2.69 -8.10 4.42
N GLY A 56 -1.56 -8.59 4.96
CA GLY A 56 -0.45 -9.12 4.19
C GLY A 56 -0.81 -10.36 3.37
N ILE A 57 -1.55 -11.32 3.95
CA ILE A 57 -2.01 -12.53 3.25
C ILE A 57 -3.00 -12.17 2.13
N LEU A 58 -3.94 -11.25 2.39
CA LEU A 58 -4.87 -10.75 1.37
C LEU A 58 -4.12 -10.04 0.24
N GLY A 59 -3.12 -9.21 0.58
CA GLY A 59 -2.23 -8.56 -0.38
C GLY A 59 -1.45 -9.56 -1.24
N TYR A 60 -0.89 -10.60 -0.63
CA TYR A 60 -0.17 -11.67 -1.33
C TYR A 60 -1.08 -12.49 -2.26
N THR A 61 -2.30 -12.77 -1.81
CA THR A 61 -3.33 -13.43 -2.64
C THR A 61 -3.72 -12.57 -3.85
N HIS A 62 -3.73 -11.25 -3.68
CA HIS A 62 -4.02 -10.31 -4.76
C HIS A 62 -2.86 -10.18 -5.75
N ASP A 63 -1.62 -10.16 -5.28
CA ASP A 63 -0.41 -10.18 -6.11
C ASP A 63 -0.36 -11.46 -6.97
N THR A 64 -0.60 -12.62 -6.35
CA THR A 64 -0.64 -13.92 -7.04
C THR A 64 -1.80 -14.03 -8.02
N LYS A 65 -2.99 -13.48 -7.71
CA LYS A 65 -4.12 -13.42 -8.66
C LYS A 65 -3.87 -12.50 -9.85
N GLN A 66 -3.15 -11.39 -9.66
CA GLN A 66 -2.78 -10.50 -10.78
C GLN A 66 -1.72 -11.15 -11.68
N GLN A 67 -0.86 -12.00 -11.12
CA GLN A 67 0.09 -12.80 -11.90
C GLN A 67 -0.59 -13.95 -12.68
N SER A 68 -1.76 -14.42 -12.24
CA SER A 68 -2.53 -15.48 -12.89
C SER A 68 -3.58 -15.00 -13.89
N LYS A 69 -3.64 -13.70 -14.23
CA LYS A 69 -4.45 -13.22 -15.34
C LYS A 69 -3.59 -13.23 -16.61
N PRO A 70 -3.66 -14.24 -17.49
CA PRO A 70 -3.11 -14.10 -18.83
C PRO A 70 -3.87 -12.98 -19.55
N SER A 71 -3.09 -12.13 -20.24
CA SER A 71 -3.44 -11.08 -21.21
C SER A 71 -4.88 -10.58 -21.26
#